data_AF-A0A660WD04-F1
#
_entry.id   AF-A0A660WD04-F1
#
_cell.length_a   1.000
_cell.length_b   1.000
_cell.length_c   1.000
_cell.angle_alpha   90.00
_cell.angle_beta   90.00
_cell.angle_gamma   90.00
#
_symmetry.space_group_name_H-M   'P 1'
#
loop_
_entity.id
_entity.type
_entity.pdbx_description
1 polymer ?
#
loop_
_entity_poly.entity_id
_entity_poly.type
_entity_poly.pdbx_seq_one_letter_code
_entity_poly.pdbx_strand_id
1 'polypeptide(L)'
;MKKGFTLVEIMIVVAIIALLAAIAIPNLLRARLNANDAAAKADLQALVTAIESYAAANGEYPDDESDLTGATPAYLNESFCGGSKHGYDFSCTLDTASYTVEASASSCTTSGSKSYTVTTGNVWTTANCS
;
A
#
# COMPACT_ATOMS: atom_id res chain seq x y z
N MET A 1 49.05 18.06 20.69
CA MET A 1 48.14 17.53 21.73
C MET A 1 46.79 17.24 21.09
N LYS A 2 46.34 15.98 21.07
CA LYS A 2 44.97 15.64 20.64
C LYS A 2 44.02 16.13 21.74
N LYS A 3 43.22 17.16 21.46
CA LYS A 3 42.07 17.53 22.31
C LYS A 3 41.10 16.33 22.29
N GLY A 4 41.05 15.59 23.38
CA GLY A 4 40.03 14.57 23.59
C GLY A 4 38.70 15.24 23.93
N PHE A 5 37.60 14.74 23.36
CA PHE A 5 36.26 15.10 23.77
C PHE A 5 36.06 14.82 25.26
N THR A 6 35.33 15.69 25.95
CA THR A 6 35.03 15.44 27.37
C THR A 6 33.89 14.43 27.49
N LEU A 7 33.92 13.58 28.52
CA LEU A 7 32.86 12.59 28.75
C LEU A 7 31.49 13.28 28.96
N VAL A 8 31.49 14.42 29.64
CA VAL A 8 30.27 15.22 29.90
C VAL A 8 29.65 15.74 28.61
N GLU A 9 30.49 16.13 27.64
CA GLU A 9 30.04 16.64 26.34
C GLU A 9 29.34 15.55 25.52
N ILE A 10 29.84 14.31 25.55
CA ILE A 10 29.14 13.19 24.92
C ILE A 10 27.85 12.83 25.67
N MET A 11 27.83 12.91 27.01
CA MET A 11 26.63 12.60 27.81
C MET A 11 25.46 13.54 27.54
N ILE A 12 25.69 14.85 27.44
CA ILE A 12 24.62 15.82 27.15
C ILE A 12 24.10 15.64 25.72
N VAL A 13 25.00 15.38 24.77
CA VAL A 13 24.62 15.16 23.36
C VAL A 13 23.72 13.94 23.22
N VAL A 14 24.07 12.80 23.84
CA VAL A 14 23.22 11.60 23.76
C VAL A 14 21.89 11.79 24.49
N ALA A 15 21.85 12.57 25.58
CA ALA A 15 20.61 12.89 26.29
C ALA A 15 19.64 13.71 25.41
N ILE A 16 20.16 14.72 24.69
CA ILE A 16 19.34 15.53 23.77
C ILE A 16 18.87 14.69 22.57
N ILE A 17 19.74 13.88 21.98
CA ILE A 17 19.37 12.98 20.86
C ILE A 17 18.29 11.99 21.31
N ALA A 18 18.40 11.41 22.50
CA ALA A 18 17.39 10.50 23.05
C ALA A 18 16.02 11.18 23.23
N LEU A 19 16.00 12.43 23.71
CA LEU A 19 14.77 13.21 23.85
C LEU A 19 14.11 13.48 22.49
N LEU A 20 14.90 13.91 21.50
CA LEU A 20 14.40 14.17 20.14
C LEU A 20 13.87 12.88 19.49
N ALA A 21 14.61 11.77 19.63
CA ALA A 21 14.21 10.47 19.10
C ALA A 21 12.89 9.97 19.72
N ALA A 22 12.69 10.15 21.03
CA ALA A 22 11.47 9.74 21.72
C ALA A 22 10.20 10.42 21.16
N ILE A 23 10.31 11.67 20.70
CA ILE A 23 9.19 12.42 20.09
C ILE A 23 9.07 12.09 18.61
N ALA A 24 10.20 11.98 17.89
CA ALA A 24 10.21 11.81 16.44
C ALA A 24 9.77 10.41 15.98
N ILE A 25 10.21 9.35 16.66
CA ILE A 25 9.93 7.96 16.28
C ILE A 25 8.42 7.65 16.19
N PRO A 26 7.57 7.92 17.21
CA PRO A 26 6.15 7.59 17.12
C PRO A 26 5.44 8.37 16.01
N ASN A 27 5.84 9.62 15.74
CA ASN A 27 5.28 10.41 14.65
C ASN A 27 5.69 9.84 13.28
N LEU A 28 6.97 9.47 13.11
CA LEU A 28 7.46 8.85 11.89
C LEU A 28 6.76 7.53 11.58
N LEU A 29 6.51 6.69 12.59
CA LEU A 29 5.77 5.44 12.42
C LEU A 29 4.34 5.69 11.92
N ARG A 30 3.63 6.67 12.51
CA ARG A 30 2.28 7.05 12.05
C ARG A 30 2.28 7.61 10.63
N ALA A 31 3.27 8.43 10.28
CA ALA A 31 3.41 8.98 8.94
C ALA A 31 3.64 7.88 7.89
N ARG A 32 4.45 6.86 8.22
CA ARG A 32 4.67 5.69 7.35
C ARG A 32 3.39 4.89 7.13
N LEU A 33 2.63 4.61 8.19
CA LEU A 33 1.35 3.91 8.07
C LEU A 33 0.39 4.67 7.15
N ASN A 34 0.23 5.98 7.34
CA ASN A 34 -0.63 6.79 6.48
C ASN A 34 -0.15 6.83 5.02
N ALA A 35 1.16 6.83 4.79
CA ALA A 35 1.73 6.78 3.44
C ALA A 35 1.46 5.44 2.75
N ASN A 36 1.59 4.32 3.49
CA ASN A 36 1.26 2.99 2.99
C ASN A 36 -0.24 2.85 2.68
N ASP A 37 -1.11 3.29 3.60
CA ASP A 37 -2.57 3.30 3.40
C ASP A 37 -2.96 4.10 2.14
N ALA A 38 -2.31 5.25 1.91
CA ALA A 38 -2.55 6.08 0.73
C ALA A 38 -2.04 5.45 -0.57
N ALA A 39 -0.84 4.83 -0.52
CA ALA A 39 -0.25 4.14 -1.66
C ALA A 39 -1.11 2.93 -2.07
N ALA A 40 -1.54 2.10 -1.11
CA ALA A 40 -2.37 0.93 -1.37
C ALA A 40 -3.72 1.30 -2.03
N LYS A 41 -4.35 2.40 -1.59
CA LYS A 41 -5.56 2.92 -2.26
C LYS A 41 -5.28 3.39 -3.68
N ALA A 42 -4.16 4.05 -3.91
CA ALA A 42 -3.79 4.53 -5.24
C ALA A 42 -3.51 3.35 -6.20
N ASP A 43 -2.80 2.33 -5.73
CA ASP A 43 -2.55 1.10 -6.47
C ASP A 43 -3.88 0.37 -6.78
N LEU A 44 -4.78 0.20 -5.79
CA LEU A 44 -6.12 -0.36 -6.03
C LEU A 44 -6.92 0.45 -7.04
N GLN A 45 -6.89 1.78 -6.95
CA GLN A 45 -7.60 2.65 -7.88
C GLN A 45 -7.05 2.49 -9.30
N ALA A 46 -5.74 2.34 -9.47
CA ALA A 46 -5.12 2.09 -10.77
C ALA A 46 -5.56 0.72 -11.34
N LEU A 47 -5.60 -0.32 -10.51
CA LEU A 47 -6.08 -1.65 -10.90
C LEU A 47 -7.56 -1.61 -11.32
N VAL A 48 -8.43 -0.98 -10.53
CA VAL A 48 -9.85 -0.82 -10.85
C VAL A 48 -10.03 -0.04 -12.16
N THR A 49 -9.29 1.04 -12.36
CA THR A 49 -9.34 1.80 -13.61
C THR A 49 -8.91 0.97 -14.82
N ALA A 50 -7.92 0.09 -14.67
CA ALA A 50 -7.52 -0.83 -15.73
C ALA A 50 -8.62 -1.86 -16.03
N ILE A 51 -9.23 -2.46 -15.01
CA ILE A 51 -10.34 -3.40 -15.13
C ILE A 51 -11.54 -2.76 -15.85
N GLU A 52 -11.97 -1.57 -15.42
CA GLU A 52 -13.10 -0.86 -16.04
C GLU A 52 -12.77 -0.41 -17.48
N SER A 53 -11.51 -0.06 -17.77
CA SER A 53 -11.08 0.29 -19.12
C SER A 53 -11.09 -0.92 -20.06
N TYR A 54 -10.70 -2.09 -19.56
CA TYR A 54 -10.82 -3.35 -20.30
C TYR A 54 -12.28 -3.68 -20.57
N ALA A 55 -13.16 -3.57 -19.57
CA ALA A 55 -14.58 -3.84 -19.73
C ALA A 55 -15.27 -2.88 -20.70
N ALA A 56 -14.88 -1.60 -20.69
CA ALA A 56 -15.38 -0.63 -21.66
C ALA A 56 -14.97 -0.97 -23.11
N ALA A 57 -13.84 -1.62 -23.31
CA ALA A 57 -13.33 -1.99 -24.64
C ALA A 57 -13.88 -3.34 -25.14
N ASN A 58 -14.03 -4.32 -24.25
CA ASN A 58 -14.35 -5.71 -24.61
C ASN A 58 -15.82 -6.09 -24.32
N GLY A 59 -16.53 -5.29 -23.52
CA GLY A 59 -17.92 -5.55 -23.13
C GLY A 59 -18.10 -6.50 -21.94
N GLU A 60 -17.00 -7.04 -21.42
CA GLU A 60 -16.94 -7.94 -20.26
C GLU A 60 -15.70 -7.63 -19.41
N TYR A 61 -15.76 -7.95 -18.13
CA TYR A 61 -14.60 -7.82 -17.24
C TYR A 61 -13.54 -8.89 -17.58
N PRO A 62 -12.24 -8.64 -17.26
CA PRO A 62 -11.21 -9.64 -17.45
C PRO A 62 -11.50 -10.87 -16.57
N ASP A 63 -11.21 -12.07 -17.07
CA ASP A 63 -11.31 -13.32 -16.27
C ASP A 63 -10.04 -13.54 -15.44
N ASP A 64 -8.90 -13.03 -15.92
CA ASP A 64 -7.62 -13.09 -15.24
C ASP A 64 -6.84 -11.78 -15.38
N GLU A 65 -5.95 -11.48 -14.44
CA GLU A 65 -5.13 -10.27 -14.51
C GLU A 65 -4.19 -10.26 -15.74
N SER A 66 -3.86 -11.44 -16.27
CA SER A 66 -3.10 -11.57 -17.52
C SER A 66 -3.80 -10.93 -18.72
N ASP A 67 -5.13 -10.81 -18.72
CA ASP A 67 -5.87 -10.09 -19.77
C ASP A 67 -5.56 -8.58 -19.76
N LEU A 68 -5.25 -8.03 -18.57
CA LEU A 68 -4.90 -6.62 -18.39
C LEU A 68 -3.44 -6.34 -18.76
N THR A 69 -2.53 -7.24 -18.37
CA THR A 69 -1.09 -7.09 -18.56
C THR A 69 -0.60 -7.55 -19.94
N GLY A 70 -1.30 -8.50 -20.56
CA GLY A 70 -0.97 -9.08 -21.86
C GLY A 70 -1.57 -8.34 -23.05
N ALA A 71 -2.52 -7.42 -22.84
CA ALA A 71 -3.11 -6.61 -23.89
C ALA A 71 -2.07 -5.73 -24.60
N THR A 72 -2.35 -5.33 -25.84
CA THR A 72 -1.48 -4.45 -26.63
C THR A 72 -2.24 -3.22 -27.13
N PRO A 73 -2.04 -2.03 -26.55
CA PRO A 73 -1.22 -1.72 -25.38
C PRO A 73 -1.80 -2.32 -24.07
N ALA A 74 -0.95 -2.56 -23.09
CA ALA A 74 -1.38 -3.11 -21.80
C ALA A 74 -2.23 -2.09 -21.03
N TYR A 75 -3.31 -2.57 -20.41
CA TYR A 75 -4.13 -1.77 -19.49
C TYR A 75 -3.43 -1.58 -18.14
N LEU A 76 -2.53 -2.53 -17.79
CA LEU A 76 -1.83 -2.58 -16.53
C LEU A 76 -0.39 -3.05 -16.77
N ASN A 77 0.60 -2.34 -16.23
CA ASN A 77 2.03 -2.64 -16.48
C ASN A 77 2.68 -3.49 -15.38
N GLU A 78 1.95 -3.78 -14.31
CA GLU A 78 2.41 -4.53 -13.14
C GLU A 78 1.27 -5.43 -12.67
N SER A 79 1.57 -6.67 -12.31
CA SER A 79 0.60 -7.59 -11.70
C SER A 79 0.52 -7.32 -10.20
N PHE A 80 -0.69 -7.08 -9.71
CA PHE A 80 -1.00 -6.86 -8.30
C PHE A 80 -1.62 -8.10 -7.67
N CYS A 81 -2.36 -8.92 -8.42
CA CYS A 81 -3.15 -10.01 -7.85
C CYS A 81 -2.26 -11.10 -7.24
N GLY A 82 -2.34 -11.29 -5.92
CA GLY A 82 -1.50 -12.21 -5.16
C GLY A 82 -0.12 -11.64 -4.78
N GLY A 83 0.14 -10.37 -5.11
CA GLY A 83 1.38 -9.67 -4.78
C GLY A 83 1.29 -8.85 -3.49
N SER A 84 2.46 -8.38 -3.03
CA SER A 84 2.56 -7.48 -1.88
C SER A 84 3.30 -6.20 -2.26
N LYS A 85 2.74 -5.04 -1.92
CA LYS A 85 3.34 -3.72 -2.21
C LYS A 85 3.02 -2.74 -1.09
N HIS A 86 3.99 -1.90 -0.72
CA HIS A 86 3.84 -0.91 0.35
C HIS A 86 3.33 -1.46 1.70
N GLY A 87 3.59 -2.75 1.98
CA GLY A 87 3.12 -3.41 3.20
C GLY A 87 1.65 -3.83 3.17
N TYR A 88 1.08 -3.92 1.98
CA TYR A 88 -0.25 -4.42 1.69
C TYR A 88 -0.17 -5.63 0.77
N ASP A 89 -0.98 -6.64 1.04
CA ASP A 89 -1.20 -7.81 0.21
C ASP A 89 -2.46 -7.60 -0.63
N PHE A 90 -2.34 -7.84 -1.93
CA PHE A 90 -3.39 -7.61 -2.89
C PHE A 90 -3.98 -8.94 -3.33
N SER A 91 -5.31 -9.03 -3.37
CA SER A 91 -6.03 -10.20 -3.86
C SER A 91 -7.12 -9.78 -4.81
N CYS A 92 -7.29 -10.55 -5.89
CA CYS A 92 -8.30 -10.28 -6.90
C CYS A 92 -9.15 -11.52 -7.09
N THR A 93 -10.46 -11.31 -7.22
CA THR A 93 -11.40 -12.28 -7.76
C THR A 93 -11.99 -11.62 -8.99
N LEU A 94 -11.66 -12.16 -10.16
CA LEU A 94 -12.05 -11.66 -11.46
C LEU A 94 -12.97 -12.68 -12.13
N ASP A 95 -13.98 -12.18 -12.84
CA ASP A 95 -14.97 -12.93 -13.60
C ASP A 95 -15.55 -12.00 -14.67
N THR A 96 -15.88 -12.53 -15.84
CA THR A 96 -16.50 -11.77 -16.95
C THR A 96 -17.67 -10.85 -16.55
N ALA A 97 -18.43 -11.20 -15.50
CA ALA A 97 -19.56 -10.40 -15.03
C ALA A 97 -19.25 -9.51 -13.82
N SER A 98 -18.21 -9.80 -13.04
CA SER A 98 -17.92 -9.07 -11.81
C SER A 98 -16.46 -9.16 -11.38
N TYR A 99 -16.02 -8.20 -10.58
CA TYR A 99 -14.71 -8.21 -9.95
C TYR A 99 -14.81 -7.81 -8.48
N THR A 100 -13.89 -8.34 -7.70
CA THR A 100 -13.59 -7.89 -6.35
C THR A 100 -12.07 -7.83 -6.21
N VAL A 101 -11.55 -6.65 -5.94
CA VAL A 101 -10.12 -6.45 -5.67
C VAL A 101 -9.96 -5.93 -4.25
N GLU A 102 -9.00 -6.49 -3.52
CA GLU A 102 -8.75 -6.15 -2.13
C GLU A 102 -7.28 -5.87 -1.91
N ALA A 103 -6.99 -4.88 -1.06
CA ALA A 103 -5.69 -4.66 -0.46
C ALA A 103 -5.84 -4.75 1.05
N SER A 104 -5.20 -5.74 1.66
CA SER A 104 -5.18 -5.96 3.10
C SER A 104 -3.78 -5.68 3.65
N ALA A 105 -3.67 -5.07 4.82
CA ALA A 105 -2.34 -4.79 5.38
C ALA A 105 -1.63 -6.10 5.74
N SER A 106 -0.43 -6.35 5.20
CA SER A 106 0.32 -7.61 5.44
C SER A 106 0.69 -7.84 6.90
N SER A 107 0.74 -6.76 7.68
CA SER A 107 0.82 -6.84 9.14
C SER A 107 0.04 -5.69 9.77
N CYS A 108 -0.96 -6.03 10.58
CA CYS A 108 -1.73 -5.04 11.31
C CYS A 108 -0.81 -4.28 12.27
N THR A 109 -0.93 -2.94 12.30
CA THR A 109 -0.21 -1.98 13.16
C THR A 109 1.24 -1.64 12.77
N THR A 110 1.89 -2.43 11.91
CA THR A 110 3.27 -2.15 11.46
C THR A 110 3.33 -1.72 10.00
N SER A 111 2.57 -2.39 9.13
CA SER A 111 2.52 -2.06 7.71
C SER A 111 1.31 -1.20 7.33
N GLY A 112 0.17 -1.45 7.97
CA GLY A 112 -1.08 -0.72 7.75
C GLY A 112 -2.09 -0.99 8.86
N SER A 113 -3.26 -0.37 8.77
CA SER A 113 -4.31 -0.50 9.81
C SER A 113 -5.66 -0.98 9.29
N LYS A 114 -5.82 -1.06 7.97
CA LYS A 114 -7.10 -1.25 7.28
C LYS A 114 -6.95 -2.23 6.14
N SER A 115 -8.06 -2.85 5.75
CA SER A 115 -8.22 -3.44 4.43
C SER A 115 -9.19 -2.61 3.58
N TYR A 116 -8.96 -2.59 2.28
CA TYR A 116 -9.77 -1.89 1.30
C TYR A 116 -10.22 -2.88 0.26
N THR A 117 -11.53 -2.97 0.04
CA THR A 117 -12.12 -3.84 -0.97
C THR A 117 -12.89 -2.98 -1.94
N VAL A 118 -12.70 -3.19 -3.24
CA VAL A 118 -13.48 -2.56 -4.30
C VAL A 118 -14.17 -3.66 -5.09
N THR A 119 -15.49 -3.56 -5.17
CA THR A 119 -16.31 -4.45 -6.00
C THR A 119 -16.81 -3.72 -7.24
N THR A 120 -17.31 -4.49 -8.21
CA THR A 120 -17.96 -3.99 -9.44
C THR A 120 -18.84 -2.77 -9.20
N GLY A 121 -18.72 -1.77 -10.08
CA GLY A 121 -19.39 -0.49 -9.94
C GLY A 121 -18.67 0.48 -9.00
N ASN A 122 -17.36 0.29 -8.79
CA ASN A 122 -16.52 1.17 -7.95
C ASN A 122 -17.01 1.31 -6.50
N VAL A 123 -17.58 0.25 -5.93
CA VAL A 123 -18.09 0.28 -4.55
C VAL A 123 -16.95 -0.01 -3.58
N TRP A 124 -16.54 1.02 -2.83
CA TRP A 124 -15.47 0.92 -1.83
C TRP A 124 -16.01 0.48 -0.47
N THR A 125 -15.44 -0.60 0.04
CA THR A 125 -15.62 -1.05 1.42
C THR A 125 -14.29 -0.97 2.15
N THR A 126 -14.31 -0.54 3.42
CA THR A 126 -13.12 -0.48 4.26
C THR A 126 -13.39 -1.23 5.54
N ALA A 127 -12.49 -2.13 5.92
CA ALA A 127 -12.52 -2.81 7.22
C ALA A 127 -11.24 -2.52 8.01
N ASN A 128 -11.27 -2.79 9.31
CA ASN A 128 -10.05 -2.80 10.11
C ASN A 128 -9.28 -4.08 9.80
N CYS A 129 -7.96 -3.99 9.80
CA CYS A 129 -7.08 -5.15 9.65
C CYS A 129 -7.38 -6.16 10.77
N SER A 130 -7.59 -7.42 10.39
CA SER A 130 -7.89 -8.55 11.29
C SER A 130 -6.65 -9.39 11.59
#